data_AF-A0A6N3T3F2-F1
#
_entry.id   AF-A0A6N3T3F2-F1
#
_cell.length_a   1.000
_cell.length_b   1.000
_cell.length_c   1.000
_cell.angle_alpha   90.00
_cell.angle_beta   90.00
_cell.angle_gamma   90.00
#
_symmetry.space_group_name_H-M   'P 1'
#
loop_
_entity.id
_entity.type
_entity.pdbx_description
1 polymer ?
#
loop_
_entity_poly.entity_id
_entity_poly.type
_entity_poly.pdbx_seq_one_letter_code
_entity_poly.pdbx_strand_id
1 'polypeptide(L)'
;MLGIGAITALALPPVHFLPVLLLTFPLLGRVLNRTSSWKEAAWAGGLFGFGLYAASLYWLVNAVMIRAEEFWWFVPFPSLGCALILAPMTAAPAALSLLARRGVARLVFFAGAWTLFDMGRVFLFSGFPWNPLGSALAIPGQAGDVLLQPAAWIGVDGLTLFLVLGSLLCGAAMQDIWRARTGKTSLVFTSPRMRWSVIGGTGLLGASLLIASLSRLHTVHPVGENGPIAVMVQGNVPETEKVGHQNPRDIFLRYLRLTSDGVRQAQRIRQSDPLYANSPIVFLWPETSFPGYDLLQDSPRARQLIMAWTDGAEAGLIGALRQDDSNRYRNSVLALAPGGGIEAIYDKARLVPFGEYQPSYIPLQIVPQGGMAAGPGPQTWHLPNVPDVGPLICYEVIFSGDVVDEKDRPRWLANVTNDGWFGDSAGPRQHLSSVRLRAIEEGLPVARAANTGISIAYDGFGHELKRLGWGKAGVIVTPLPAPLPQPFFARFGRILPFSLCIVSMLSGLMLQRRKSENPSNS
;
A
#
# COMPACT_ATOMS: atom_id res chain seq x y z
N MET A 1 0.55 -27.02 -5.08
CA MET A 1 1.01 -25.61 -5.15
C MET A 1 -0.09 -24.65 -4.74
N LEU A 2 -1.31 -24.80 -5.26
CA LEU A 2 -2.49 -24.01 -4.88
C LEU A 2 -2.63 -23.75 -3.36
N GLY A 3 -2.77 -24.80 -2.55
CA GLY A 3 -2.91 -24.65 -1.09
C GLY A 3 -1.69 -24.01 -0.41
N ILE A 4 -0.47 -24.22 -0.92
CA ILE A 4 0.75 -23.59 -0.38
C ILE A 4 0.73 -22.08 -0.68
N GLY A 5 0.25 -21.69 -1.86
CA GLY A 5 -0.02 -20.30 -2.21
C GLY A 5 -1.03 -19.67 -1.26
N ALA A 6 -2.16 -20.33 -1.03
CA ALA A 6 -3.20 -19.83 -0.12
C ALA A 6 -2.69 -19.65 1.31
N ILE A 7 -1.91 -20.60 1.83
CA ILE A 7 -1.28 -20.50 3.16
C ILE A 7 -0.29 -19.33 3.23
N THR A 8 0.38 -18.98 2.12
CA THR A 8 1.30 -17.83 2.06
C THR A 8 0.59 -16.51 2.35
N ALA A 9 -0.72 -16.41 2.09
CA ALA A 9 -1.50 -15.21 2.40
C ALA A 9 -1.54 -14.88 3.91
N LEU A 10 -1.27 -15.85 4.79
CA LEU A 10 -1.18 -15.61 6.24
C LEU A 10 -0.01 -14.69 6.62
N ALA A 11 0.98 -14.50 5.74
CA ALA A 11 2.04 -13.52 5.97
C ALA A 11 1.55 -12.08 5.85
N LEU A 12 0.48 -11.84 5.08
CA LEU A 12 -0.02 -10.50 4.78
C LEU A 12 -0.92 -9.98 5.91
N PRO A 13 -1.17 -8.65 5.95
CA PRO A 13 -2.18 -8.10 6.84
C PRO A 13 -3.54 -8.78 6.64
N PRO A 14 -4.26 -9.07 7.73
CA PRO A 14 -3.99 -8.65 9.10
C PRO A 14 -3.23 -9.67 9.97
N VAL A 15 -2.82 -10.80 9.41
CA VAL A 15 -2.33 -11.95 10.19
C VAL A 15 -0.85 -11.83 10.51
N HIS A 16 -0.03 -11.32 9.58
CA HIS A 16 1.41 -11.09 9.78
C HIS A 16 2.20 -12.33 10.24
N PHE A 17 1.78 -13.55 9.87
CA PHE A 17 2.47 -14.78 10.24
C PHE A 17 3.68 -15.05 9.33
N LEU A 18 4.72 -14.22 9.46
CA LEU A 18 5.96 -14.27 8.66
C LEU A 18 6.65 -15.65 8.60
N PRO A 19 6.66 -16.49 9.66
CA PRO A 19 7.30 -17.81 9.59
C PRO A 19 6.74 -18.71 8.48
N VAL A 20 5.51 -18.47 8.01
CA VAL A 20 4.92 -19.22 6.89
C VAL A 20 5.75 -19.11 5.61
N LEU A 21 6.45 -17.97 5.41
CA LEU A 21 7.28 -17.74 4.23
C LEU A 21 8.48 -18.69 4.19
N LEU A 22 9.06 -19.02 5.36
CA LEU A 22 10.13 -20.01 5.51
C LEU A 22 9.66 -21.44 5.21
N LEU A 23 8.35 -21.67 5.14
CA LEU A 23 7.77 -22.94 4.73
C LEU A 23 7.41 -22.94 3.24
N THR A 24 6.62 -21.97 2.79
CA THR A 24 5.93 -22.01 1.49
C THR A 24 6.85 -21.73 0.31
N PHE A 25 7.70 -20.70 0.38
CA PHE A 25 8.63 -20.34 -0.70
C PHE A 25 9.65 -21.45 -1.00
N PRO A 26 10.32 -22.08 -0.02
CA PRO A 26 11.22 -23.19 -0.29
C PRO A 26 10.55 -24.42 -0.90
N LEU A 27 9.25 -24.64 -0.65
CA LEU A 27 8.51 -25.72 -1.30
C LEU A 27 8.34 -25.44 -2.79
N LEU A 28 7.96 -24.21 -3.16
CA LEU A 28 7.93 -23.78 -4.55
C LEU A 28 9.33 -23.86 -5.18
N GLY A 29 10.34 -23.29 -4.53
CA GLY A 29 11.73 -23.30 -5.00
C GLY A 29 12.28 -24.71 -5.25
N ARG A 30 11.88 -25.72 -4.46
CA ARG A 30 12.24 -27.12 -4.71
C ARG A 30 11.55 -27.73 -5.93
N VAL A 31 10.29 -27.39 -6.18
CA VAL A 31 9.61 -27.79 -7.42
C VAL A 31 10.35 -27.21 -8.63
N LEU A 32 10.65 -25.91 -8.57
CA LEU A 32 11.41 -25.23 -9.62
C LEU A 32 12.80 -25.84 -9.82
N ASN A 33 13.47 -26.28 -8.76
CA ASN A 33 14.78 -26.94 -8.85
C ASN A 33 14.75 -28.38 -9.38
N ARG A 34 13.61 -29.07 -9.33
CA ARG A 34 13.48 -30.44 -9.84
C ARG A 34 13.07 -30.47 -11.30
N THR A 35 12.21 -29.56 -11.72
CA THR A 35 11.71 -29.55 -13.09
C THR A 35 12.77 -29.05 -14.09
N SER A 36 12.65 -29.52 -15.32
CA SER A 36 13.32 -29.02 -16.53
C SER A 36 12.31 -28.50 -17.57
N SER A 37 11.01 -28.60 -17.29
CA SER A 37 9.94 -28.18 -18.19
C SER A 37 9.46 -26.78 -17.80
N TRP A 38 9.52 -25.83 -18.74
CA TRP A 38 9.01 -24.48 -18.51
C TRP A 38 7.50 -24.48 -18.23
N LYS A 39 6.75 -25.44 -18.80
CA LYS A 39 5.31 -25.60 -18.55
C LYS A 39 5.05 -26.02 -17.10
N GLU A 40 5.80 -26.99 -16.58
CA GLU A 40 5.65 -27.42 -15.18
C GLU A 40 6.04 -26.32 -14.20
N ALA A 41 7.13 -25.58 -14.50
CA ALA A 41 7.54 -24.42 -13.70
C ALA A 41 6.48 -23.32 -13.71
N ALA A 42 5.95 -22.99 -14.89
CA ALA A 42 4.86 -22.03 -15.06
C ALA A 42 3.61 -22.45 -14.30
N TRP A 43 3.19 -23.71 -14.39
CA TRP A 43 2.04 -24.22 -13.64
C TRP A 43 2.28 -24.21 -12.12
N ALA A 44 3.49 -24.55 -11.67
CA ALA A 44 3.83 -24.50 -10.25
C ALA A 44 3.75 -23.06 -9.70
N GLY A 45 4.35 -22.11 -10.40
CA GLY A 45 4.31 -20.68 -10.06
C GLY A 45 2.91 -20.09 -10.17
N GLY A 46 2.18 -20.41 -11.25
CA GLY A 46 0.82 -19.95 -11.51
C GLY A 46 -0.19 -20.46 -10.48
N LEU A 47 -0.16 -21.76 -10.14
CA LEU A 47 -1.02 -22.30 -9.08
C LEU A 47 -0.67 -21.72 -7.71
N PHE A 48 0.61 -21.50 -7.42
CA PHE A 48 1.03 -20.85 -6.19
C PHE A 48 0.50 -19.41 -6.12
N GLY A 49 0.67 -18.62 -7.19
CA GLY A 49 0.15 -17.25 -7.26
C GLY A 49 -1.37 -17.20 -7.20
N PHE A 50 -2.06 -18.06 -7.94
CA PHE A 50 -3.52 -18.14 -7.90
C PHE A 50 -4.01 -18.39 -6.46
N GLY A 51 -3.41 -19.34 -5.74
CA GLY A 51 -3.77 -19.59 -4.34
C GLY A 51 -3.50 -18.39 -3.44
N LEU A 52 -2.34 -17.73 -3.60
CA LEU A 52 -1.97 -16.55 -2.83
C LEU A 52 -2.95 -15.38 -3.05
N TYR A 53 -3.25 -15.06 -4.30
CA TYR A 53 -4.12 -13.94 -4.64
C TYR A 53 -5.59 -14.24 -4.30
N ALA A 54 -6.08 -15.46 -4.56
CA ALA A 54 -7.45 -15.84 -4.21
C ALA A 54 -7.69 -15.77 -2.69
N ALA A 55 -6.71 -16.19 -1.88
CA ALA A 55 -6.81 -16.12 -0.43
C ALA A 55 -6.58 -14.71 0.13
N SER A 56 -5.65 -13.93 -0.43
CA SER A 56 -5.32 -12.59 0.09
C SER A 56 -6.28 -11.49 -0.36
N LEU A 57 -7.00 -11.70 -1.47
CA LEU A 57 -7.96 -10.76 -2.08
C LEU A 57 -9.41 -11.24 -1.97
N TYR A 58 -9.71 -12.18 -1.06
CA TYR A 58 -11.07 -12.67 -0.83
C TYR A 58 -12.07 -11.55 -0.53
N TRP A 59 -11.60 -10.45 0.06
CA TRP A 59 -12.40 -9.29 0.41
C TRP A 59 -12.96 -8.53 -0.80
N LEU A 60 -12.47 -8.77 -2.02
CA LEU A 60 -13.07 -8.21 -3.25
C LEU A 60 -14.54 -8.61 -3.41
N VAL A 61 -14.94 -9.73 -2.78
CA VAL A 61 -16.34 -10.15 -2.73
C VAL A 61 -17.22 -9.10 -2.03
N ASN A 62 -16.70 -8.40 -1.00
CA ASN A 62 -17.47 -7.40 -0.26
C ASN A 62 -17.92 -6.23 -1.14
N ALA A 63 -17.12 -5.84 -2.14
CA ALA A 63 -17.47 -4.79 -3.08
C ALA A 63 -18.69 -5.17 -3.93
N VAL A 64 -18.82 -6.45 -4.31
CA VAL A 64 -19.98 -6.96 -5.04
C VAL A 64 -21.19 -7.09 -4.12
N MET A 65 -20.98 -7.45 -2.86
CA MET A 65 -22.08 -7.61 -1.88
C MET A 65 -22.85 -6.32 -1.62
N ILE A 66 -22.26 -5.14 -1.85
CA ILE A 66 -22.97 -3.84 -1.77
C ILE A 66 -24.13 -3.77 -2.77
N ARG A 67 -24.00 -4.40 -3.94
CA ARG A 67 -25.05 -4.51 -4.97
C ARG A 67 -25.45 -5.96 -5.19
N ALA A 68 -25.52 -6.75 -4.11
CA ALA A 68 -25.86 -8.17 -4.17
C ALA A 68 -27.22 -8.42 -4.85
N GLU A 69 -28.19 -7.53 -4.69
CA GLU A 69 -29.51 -7.65 -5.34
C GLU A 69 -29.40 -7.73 -6.86
N GLU A 70 -28.43 -7.01 -7.45
CA GLU A 70 -28.20 -6.97 -8.90
C GLU A 70 -27.14 -8.01 -9.35
N PHE A 71 -26.14 -8.28 -8.51
CA PHE A 71 -24.94 -9.03 -8.89
C PHE A 71 -24.64 -10.27 -8.02
N TRP A 72 -25.64 -10.86 -7.36
CA TRP A 72 -25.45 -12.05 -6.49
C TRP A 72 -24.71 -13.20 -7.20
N TRP A 73 -24.98 -13.40 -8.49
CA TRP A 73 -24.34 -14.45 -9.29
C TRP A 73 -22.85 -14.18 -9.53
N PHE A 74 -22.42 -12.92 -9.45
CA PHE A 74 -21.03 -12.53 -9.67
C PHE A 74 -20.16 -12.75 -8.42
N VAL A 75 -20.74 -12.88 -7.23
CA VAL A 75 -20.07 -13.02 -5.92
C VAL A 75 -18.84 -13.95 -5.87
N PRO A 76 -18.83 -15.17 -6.43
CA PRO A 76 -17.65 -16.03 -6.34
C PRO A 76 -16.49 -15.62 -7.27
N PHE A 77 -16.72 -14.75 -8.25
CA PHE A 77 -15.78 -14.47 -9.33
C PHE A 77 -14.75 -13.35 -9.07
N PRO A 78 -14.99 -12.27 -8.30
CA PRO A 78 -14.02 -11.19 -8.13
C PRO A 78 -12.66 -11.64 -7.65
N SER A 79 -12.61 -12.42 -6.57
CA SER A 79 -11.35 -12.91 -6.01
C SER A 79 -10.67 -13.90 -6.96
N LEU A 80 -11.42 -14.89 -7.45
CA LEU A 80 -10.88 -15.93 -8.34
C LEU A 80 -10.44 -15.38 -9.70
N GLY A 81 -11.20 -14.45 -10.26
CA GLY A 81 -10.92 -13.76 -11.52
C GLY A 81 -9.70 -12.85 -11.39
N CYS A 82 -9.60 -12.07 -10.31
CA CYS A 82 -8.40 -11.29 -10.01
C CYS A 82 -7.18 -12.21 -9.85
N ALA A 83 -7.31 -13.30 -9.11
CA ALA A 83 -6.26 -14.30 -8.94
C ALA A 83 -5.84 -14.93 -10.28
N LEU A 84 -6.78 -15.19 -11.19
CA LEU A 84 -6.50 -15.70 -12.52
C LEU A 84 -5.71 -14.69 -13.36
N ILE A 85 -6.04 -13.41 -13.28
CA ILE A 85 -5.33 -12.34 -13.99
C ILE A 85 -3.91 -12.14 -13.44
N LEU A 86 -3.72 -12.30 -12.12
CA LEU A 86 -2.43 -12.11 -11.47
C LEU A 86 -1.54 -13.36 -11.49
N ALA A 87 -2.11 -14.57 -11.65
CA ALA A 87 -1.33 -15.82 -11.70
C ALA A 87 -0.22 -15.84 -12.79
N PRO A 88 -0.39 -15.25 -14.00
CA PRO A 88 0.70 -15.06 -14.95
C PRO A 88 1.92 -14.33 -14.38
N MET A 89 1.73 -13.37 -13.46
CA MET A 89 2.82 -12.61 -12.84
C MET A 89 3.70 -13.47 -11.93
N THR A 90 3.21 -14.63 -11.49
CA THR A 90 4.01 -15.62 -10.73
C THR A 90 4.41 -16.82 -11.58
N ALA A 91 3.63 -17.16 -12.62
CA ALA A 91 3.96 -18.22 -13.58
C ALA A 91 5.17 -17.87 -14.44
N ALA A 92 5.23 -16.64 -14.96
CA ALA A 92 6.32 -16.17 -15.81
C ALA A 92 7.69 -16.20 -15.10
N PRO A 93 7.89 -15.60 -13.90
CA PRO A 93 9.17 -15.68 -13.21
C PRO A 93 9.53 -17.12 -12.83
N ALA A 94 8.55 -17.98 -12.53
CA ALA A 94 8.78 -19.39 -12.26
C ALA A 94 9.33 -20.11 -13.52
N ALA A 95 8.77 -19.87 -14.69
CA ALA A 95 9.29 -20.40 -15.96
C ALA A 95 10.68 -19.84 -16.30
N LEU A 96 10.87 -18.52 -16.16
CA LEU A 96 12.15 -17.85 -16.41
C LEU A 96 13.27 -18.32 -15.48
N SER A 97 12.94 -18.79 -14.27
CA SER A 97 13.92 -19.36 -13.34
C SER A 97 14.72 -20.53 -13.93
N LEU A 98 14.19 -21.20 -14.96
CA LEU A 98 14.90 -22.28 -15.66
C LEU A 98 16.11 -21.81 -16.46
N LEU A 99 16.23 -20.51 -16.76
CA LEU A 99 17.43 -19.91 -17.36
C LEU A 99 18.65 -20.06 -16.44
N ALA A 100 18.43 -20.12 -15.13
CA ALA A 100 19.47 -20.36 -14.14
C ALA A 100 19.62 -21.87 -13.81
N ARG A 101 20.87 -22.29 -13.52
CA ARG A 101 21.17 -23.67 -13.11
C ARG A 101 20.42 -24.04 -11.84
N ARG A 102 20.05 -25.32 -11.73
CA ARG A 102 19.47 -25.91 -10.50
C ARG A 102 20.33 -25.61 -9.27
N GLY A 103 19.67 -25.43 -8.13
CA GLY A 103 20.29 -25.13 -6.84
C GLY A 103 20.09 -23.67 -6.45
N VAL A 104 21.10 -23.07 -5.83
CA VAL A 104 21.07 -21.70 -5.30
C VAL A 104 20.87 -20.66 -6.41
N ALA A 105 21.57 -20.86 -7.54
CA ALA A 105 21.48 -19.99 -8.72
C ALA A 105 20.03 -19.74 -9.16
N ARG A 106 19.23 -20.80 -9.27
CA ARG A 106 17.80 -20.72 -9.61
C ARG A 106 16.96 -20.01 -8.56
N LEU A 107 17.23 -20.21 -7.27
CA LEU A 107 16.49 -19.54 -6.19
C LEU A 107 16.76 -18.04 -6.17
N VAL A 108 18.03 -17.64 -6.32
CA VAL A 108 18.45 -16.24 -6.38
C VAL A 108 17.83 -15.56 -7.61
N PHE A 109 17.96 -16.18 -8.79
CA PHE A 109 17.33 -15.67 -10.01
C PHE A 109 15.81 -15.52 -9.84
N PHE A 110 15.14 -16.55 -9.32
CA PHE A 110 13.70 -16.54 -9.11
C PHE A 110 13.25 -15.43 -8.16
N ALA A 111 14.01 -15.12 -7.11
CA ALA A 111 13.68 -14.02 -6.20
C ALA A 111 13.68 -12.67 -6.92
N GLY A 112 14.71 -12.40 -7.74
CA GLY A 112 14.79 -11.17 -8.55
C GLY A 112 13.67 -11.10 -9.60
N ALA A 113 13.43 -12.20 -10.30
CA ALA A 113 12.36 -12.27 -11.31
C ALA A 113 10.97 -12.14 -10.68
N TRP A 114 10.71 -12.78 -9.54
CA TRP A 114 9.45 -12.67 -8.80
C TRP A 114 9.15 -11.21 -8.47
N THR A 115 10.09 -10.53 -7.81
CA THR A 115 9.90 -9.14 -7.41
C THR A 115 9.74 -8.22 -8.62
N LEU A 116 10.51 -8.43 -9.69
CA LEU A 116 10.38 -7.63 -10.91
C LEU A 116 8.98 -7.75 -11.56
N PHE A 117 8.42 -8.97 -11.61
CA PHE A 117 7.06 -9.17 -12.13
C PHE A 117 6.00 -8.67 -11.15
N ASP A 118 6.23 -8.77 -9.84
CA ASP A 118 5.35 -8.23 -8.80
C ASP A 118 5.27 -6.70 -8.89
N MET A 119 6.40 -6.03 -9.11
CA MET A 119 6.49 -4.60 -9.43
C MET A 119 5.76 -4.27 -10.73
N GLY A 120 5.88 -5.13 -11.75
CA GLY A 120 5.21 -4.97 -13.04
C GLY A 120 3.68 -4.92 -12.97
N ARG A 121 3.08 -5.33 -11.84
CA ARG A 121 1.62 -5.21 -11.62
C ARG A 121 1.11 -3.77 -11.69
N VAL A 122 1.97 -2.76 -11.57
CA VAL A 122 1.59 -1.35 -11.79
C VAL A 122 1.15 -1.05 -13.23
N PHE A 123 1.46 -1.94 -14.19
CA PHE A 123 1.09 -1.78 -15.60
C PHE A 123 -0.12 -2.63 -16.01
N LEU A 124 -0.65 -3.50 -15.13
CA LEU A 124 -1.82 -4.31 -15.43
C LEU A 124 -3.10 -3.46 -15.35
N PHE A 125 -3.85 -3.37 -16.46
CA PHE A 125 -4.95 -2.43 -16.67
C PHE A 125 -4.52 -0.96 -16.57
N SER A 126 -4.49 -0.42 -15.35
CA SER A 126 -3.94 0.90 -14.99
C SER A 126 -3.06 0.84 -13.73
N GLY A 127 -2.85 -0.37 -13.23
CA GLY A 127 -2.08 -0.75 -12.06
C GLY A 127 -2.92 -1.45 -11.00
N PHE A 128 -2.42 -2.59 -10.51
CA PHE A 128 -2.94 -3.28 -9.33
C PHE A 128 -1.78 -3.79 -8.44
N PRO A 129 -0.92 -2.91 -7.90
CA PRO A 129 0.21 -3.31 -7.05
C PRO A 129 -0.24 -3.62 -5.61
N TRP A 130 -1.40 -4.26 -5.45
CA TRP A 130 -1.97 -4.56 -4.13
C TRP A 130 -1.22 -5.74 -3.48
N ASN A 131 -0.93 -5.64 -2.19
CA ASN A 131 -0.18 -6.65 -1.42
C ASN A 131 1.19 -7.02 -2.05
N PRO A 132 2.13 -6.09 -2.23
CA PRO A 132 3.53 -6.49 -2.39
C PRO A 132 3.96 -7.22 -1.11
N LEU A 133 4.70 -8.32 -1.23
CA LEU A 133 5.05 -9.17 -0.08
C LEU A 133 5.81 -8.42 1.02
N GLY A 134 6.54 -7.36 0.68
CA GLY A 134 7.20 -6.44 1.61
C GLY A 134 6.25 -5.80 2.62
N SER A 135 4.97 -5.63 2.29
CA SER A 135 3.95 -5.10 3.22
C SER A 135 3.66 -6.04 4.38
N ALA A 136 4.06 -7.32 4.32
CA ALA A 136 3.97 -8.27 5.43
C ALA A 136 4.72 -7.77 6.69
N LEU A 137 5.76 -6.95 6.50
CA LEU A 137 6.55 -6.35 7.59
C LEU A 137 5.83 -5.20 8.30
N ALA A 138 4.69 -4.73 7.80
CA ALA A 138 3.91 -3.63 8.38
C ALA A 138 3.12 -4.04 9.63
N ILE A 139 3.75 -4.79 10.53
CA ILE A 139 3.18 -5.28 11.79
C ILE A 139 2.85 -4.07 12.68
N PRO A 140 1.64 -3.94 13.23
CA PRO A 140 1.31 -2.85 14.14
C PRO A 140 2.26 -2.76 15.35
N GLY A 141 2.58 -1.53 15.77
CA GLY A 141 3.47 -1.26 16.91
C GLY A 141 4.96 -1.44 16.63
N GLN A 142 5.73 -1.58 17.72
CA GLN A 142 7.19 -1.51 17.75
C GLN A 142 7.89 -2.47 16.77
N ALA A 143 7.32 -3.66 16.57
CA ALA A 143 7.88 -4.62 15.62
C ALA A 143 7.92 -4.04 14.19
N GLY A 144 6.81 -3.50 13.69
CA GLY A 144 6.80 -2.87 12.37
C GLY A 144 7.54 -1.53 12.35
N ASP A 145 7.55 -0.79 13.47
CA ASP A 145 8.28 0.48 13.57
C ASP A 145 9.76 0.28 13.25
N VAL A 146 10.33 -0.86 13.65
CA VAL A 146 11.73 -1.19 13.34
C VAL A 146 11.86 -1.91 11.99
N LEU A 147 10.99 -2.89 11.69
CA LEU A 147 11.13 -3.75 10.51
C LEU A 147 10.90 -3.03 9.18
N LEU A 148 10.09 -1.96 9.16
CA LEU A 148 9.76 -1.24 7.94
C LEU A 148 10.79 -0.18 7.53
N GLN A 149 11.68 0.24 8.43
CA GLN A 149 12.61 1.34 8.16
C GLN A 149 13.44 1.17 6.88
N PRO A 150 13.81 -0.05 6.42
CA PRO A 150 14.52 -0.18 5.16
C PRO A 150 13.74 0.28 3.93
N ALA A 151 12.41 0.41 4.01
CA ALA A 151 11.60 1.00 2.94
C ALA A 151 12.07 2.42 2.57
N ALA A 152 12.61 3.18 3.53
CA ALA A 152 13.19 4.51 3.27
C ALA A 152 14.38 4.48 2.29
N TRP A 153 15.04 3.33 2.11
CA TRP A 153 16.15 3.17 1.16
C TRP A 153 15.78 2.42 -0.10
N ILE A 154 14.88 1.44 -0.04
CA ILE A 154 14.66 0.50 -1.15
C ILE A 154 13.18 0.31 -1.51
N GLY A 155 12.28 0.98 -0.78
CA GLY A 155 10.84 0.84 -0.92
C GLY A 155 10.31 -0.55 -0.56
N VAL A 156 8.98 -0.69 -0.61
CA VAL A 156 8.28 -1.95 -0.35
C VAL A 156 8.68 -3.07 -1.32
N ASP A 157 9.05 -2.72 -2.55
CA ASP A 157 9.49 -3.69 -3.55
C ASP A 157 10.87 -4.26 -3.21
N GLY A 158 11.78 -3.43 -2.68
CA GLY A 158 13.06 -3.89 -2.16
C GLY A 158 12.87 -4.82 -0.96
N LEU A 159 11.98 -4.46 -0.04
CA LEU A 159 11.57 -5.35 1.06
C LEU A 159 11.01 -6.68 0.55
N THR A 160 10.22 -6.65 -0.52
CA THR A 160 9.70 -7.86 -1.20
C THR A 160 10.83 -8.76 -1.67
N LEU A 161 11.84 -8.21 -2.34
CA LEU A 161 13.03 -8.97 -2.76
C LEU A 161 13.75 -9.61 -1.58
N PHE A 162 14.02 -8.86 -0.51
CA PHE A 162 14.71 -9.39 0.67
C PHE A 162 13.91 -10.51 1.36
N LEU A 163 12.59 -10.35 1.48
CA LEU A 163 11.72 -11.38 2.05
C LEU A 163 11.70 -12.65 1.20
N VAL A 164 11.50 -12.52 -0.11
CA VAL A 164 11.43 -13.68 -1.02
C VAL A 164 12.78 -14.39 -1.06
N LEU A 165 13.88 -13.66 -1.23
CA LEU A 165 15.23 -14.21 -1.27
C LEU A 165 15.60 -14.89 0.05
N GLY A 166 15.40 -14.20 1.18
CA GLY A 166 15.65 -14.73 2.51
C GLY A 166 14.82 -15.98 2.80
N SER A 167 13.53 -15.97 2.42
CA SER A 167 12.63 -17.11 2.60
C SER A 167 13.05 -18.32 1.77
N LEU A 168 13.41 -18.11 0.50
CA LEU A 168 13.89 -19.17 -0.38
C LEU A 168 15.20 -19.78 0.12
N LEU A 169 16.17 -18.96 0.53
CA LEU A 169 17.49 -19.44 0.93
C LEU A 169 17.49 -20.03 2.35
N CYS A 170 17.10 -19.23 3.35
CA CYS A 170 17.09 -19.66 4.75
C CYS A 170 16.10 -20.80 4.96
N GLY A 171 14.87 -20.66 4.44
CA GLY A 171 13.86 -21.70 4.57
C GLY A 171 14.26 -23.00 3.85
N ALA A 172 14.91 -22.94 2.68
CA ALA A 172 15.42 -24.15 2.04
C ALA A 172 16.53 -24.82 2.86
N ALA A 173 17.47 -24.04 3.42
CA ALA A 173 18.54 -24.55 4.26
C ALA A 173 18.01 -25.21 5.56
N MET A 174 17.06 -24.57 6.24
CA MET A 174 16.40 -25.13 7.44
C MET A 174 15.68 -26.43 7.14
N GLN A 175 14.88 -26.45 6.06
CA GLN A 175 14.16 -27.66 5.65
C GLN A 175 15.11 -28.77 5.19
N ASP A 176 16.27 -28.44 4.61
CA ASP A 176 17.29 -29.43 4.21
C ASP A 176 17.99 -30.06 5.42
N ILE A 177 18.11 -29.37 6.56
CA ILE A 177 18.60 -29.97 7.82
C ILE A 177 17.64 -31.09 8.26
N TRP A 178 16.33 -30.82 8.26
CA TRP A 178 15.31 -31.80 8.63
C TRP A 178 15.20 -32.95 7.60
N ARG A 179 15.25 -32.64 6.31
CA ARG A 179 15.18 -33.62 5.22
C ARG A 179 16.39 -34.56 5.20
N ALA A 180 17.58 -34.05 5.47
CA ALA A 180 18.79 -34.88 5.54
C ALA A 180 18.71 -35.88 6.70
N ARG A 181 18.12 -35.50 7.85
CA ARG A 181 17.89 -36.41 8.97
C ARG A 181 16.87 -37.51 8.66
N THR A 182 15.92 -37.23 7.77
CA THR A 182 14.85 -38.17 7.39
C THR A 182 15.16 -38.98 6.12
N GLY A 183 16.42 -38.97 5.66
CA GLY A 183 16.86 -39.77 4.50
C GLY A 183 16.33 -39.29 3.14
N LYS A 184 15.73 -38.10 3.05
CA LYS A 184 15.21 -37.56 1.79
C LYS A 184 16.35 -37.02 0.93
N THR A 185 16.49 -37.53 -0.30
CA THR A 185 17.67 -37.29 -1.17
C THR A 185 17.65 -35.97 -1.95
N SER A 186 16.50 -35.32 -2.09
CA SER A 186 16.40 -34.06 -2.85
C SER A 186 16.59 -32.85 -1.93
N LEU A 187 17.86 -32.50 -1.75
CA LEU A 187 18.38 -31.36 -1.01
C LEU A 187 18.84 -30.28 -1.99
N VAL A 188 18.58 -29.01 -1.66
CA VAL A 188 19.14 -27.86 -2.38
C VAL A 188 20.59 -27.63 -1.95
N PHE A 189 20.85 -27.79 -0.65
CA PHE A 189 22.15 -27.63 -0.01
C PHE A 189 22.65 -28.99 0.49
N THR A 190 23.56 -29.61 -0.27
CA THR A 190 24.04 -30.98 0.00
C THR A 190 24.96 -31.03 1.24
N SER A 191 25.82 -30.05 1.43
CA SER A 191 26.75 -29.97 2.58
C SER A 191 26.09 -29.37 3.83
N PRO A 192 26.24 -29.97 5.03
CA PRO A 192 25.81 -29.36 6.29
C PRO A 192 26.44 -27.98 6.55
N ARG A 193 27.71 -27.79 6.19
CA ARG A 193 28.39 -26.48 6.32
C ARG A 193 27.68 -25.42 5.50
N MET A 194 27.31 -25.74 4.25
CA MET A 194 26.62 -24.81 3.36
C MET A 194 25.25 -24.38 3.92
N ARG A 195 24.50 -25.29 4.56
CA ARG A 195 23.22 -24.96 5.20
C ARG A 195 23.39 -23.94 6.31
N TRP A 196 24.34 -24.18 7.22
CA TRP A 196 24.62 -23.26 8.32
C TRP A 196 25.21 -21.94 7.84
N SER A 197 26.07 -21.94 6.81
CA SER A 197 26.58 -20.70 6.21
C SER A 197 25.48 -19.87 5.58
N VAL A 198 24.49 -20.49 4.92
CA VAL A 198 23.34 -19.77 4.34
C VAL A 198 22.45 -19.19 5.43
N ILE A 199 22.11 -20.00 6.45
CA ILE A 199 21.32 -19.52 7.60
C ILE A 199 22.03 -18.35 8.28
N GLY A 200 23.33 -18.53 8.59
CA GLY A 200 24.16 -17.49 9.19
C GLY A 200 24.26 -16.24 8.32
N GLY A 201 24.48 -16.38 7.01
CA GLY A 201 24.52 -15.26 6.06
C GLY A 201 23.20 -14.50 5.98
N THR A 202 22.07 -15.20 5.89
CA THR A 202 20.74 -14.56 5.91
C THR A 202 20.43 -13.91 7.27
N GLY A 203 20.88 -14.51 8.38
CA GLY A 203 20.76 -13.96 9.71
C GLY A 203 21.58 -12.70 9.91
N LEU A 204 22.83 -12.67 9.41
CA LEU A 204 23.69 -11.50 9.42
C LEU A 204 23.11 -10.37 8.57
N LEU A 205 22.55 -10.68 7.39
CA LEU A 205 21.86 -9.68 6.57
C LEU A 205 20.64 -9.10 7.30
N GLY A 206 19.80 -9.95 7.90
CA GLY A 206 18.65 -9.52 8.70
C GLY A 206 19.06 -8.66 9.90
N ALA A 207 20.12 -9.05 10.62
CA ALA A 207 20.67 -8.28 11.73
C ALA A 207 21.26 -6.94 11.25
N SER A 208 21.90 -6.91 10.09
CA SER A 208 22.44 -5.67 9.50
C SER A 208 21.32 -4.70 9.13
N LEU A 209 20.23 -5.20 8.54
CA LEU A 209 19.04 -4.39 8.27
C LEU A 209 18.41 -3.88 9.56
N LEU A 210 18.33 -4.73 10.60
CA LEU A 210 17.81 -4.34 11.91
C LEU A 210 18.65 -3.23 12.57
N ILE A 211 19.98 -3.38 12.54
CA ILE A 211 20.90 -2.36 13.07
C ILE A 211 20.77 -1.06 12.28
N ALA A 212 20.67 -1.14 10.95
CA ALA A 212 20.44 0.03 10.10
C ALA A 212 19.10 0.71 10.43
N SER A 213 18.02 -0.06 10.62
CA SER A 213 16.73 0.45 11.05
C SER A 213 16.81 1.19 12.38
N LEU A 214 17.43 0.57 13.40
CA LEU A 214 17.60 1.19 14.71
C LEU A 214 18.48 2.44 14.62
N SER A 215 19.56 2.39 13.85
CA SER A 215 20.42 3.56 13.60
C SER A 215 19.62 4.70 12.95
N ARG A 216 18.80 4.43 11.93
CA ARG A 216 17.92 5.43 11.30
C ARG A 216 17.01 6.08 12.32
N LEU A 217 16.33 5.29 13.16
CA LEU A 217 15.41 5.78 14.19
C LEU A 217 16.08 6.69 15.23
N HIS A 218 17.38 6.49 15.51
CA HIS A 218 18.11 7.29 16.50
C HIS A 218 18.84 8.50 15.89
N THR A 219 19.20 8.46 14.61
CA THR A 219 20.11 9.45 13.98
C THR A 219 19.41 10.41 13.03
N VAL A 220 18.26 10.02 12.48
CA VAL A 220 17.47 10.88 11.61
C VAL A 220 16.50 11.67 12.48
N HIS A 221 16.40 12.97 12.25
CA HIS A 221 15.50 13.85 12.98
C HIS A 221 14.63 14.65 12.00
N PRO A 222 13.39 15.01 12.39
CA PRO A 222 12.55 15.92 11.60
C PRO A 222 13.25 17.24 11.25
N VAL A 223 12.98 17.78 10.07
CA VAL A 223 13.61 19.00 9.54
C VAL A 223 12.59 20.02 9.07
N GLY A 224 12.82 21.29 9.42
CA GLY A 224 11.94 22.41 9.10
C GLY A 224 10.70 22.49 10.01
N GLU A 225 9.66 23.13 9.52
CA GLU A 225 8.46 23.41 10.32
C GLU A 225 7.57 22.18 10.49
N ASN A 226 6.86 22.15 11.63
CA ASN A 226 5.84 21.15 11.92
C ASN A 226 4.68 21.22 10.92
N GLY A 227 4.01 20.09 10.72
CA GLY A 227 2.78 20.04 9.95
C GLY A 227 1.59 20.70 10.67
N PRO A 228 0.40 20.63 10.06
CA PRO A 228 -0.82 21.13 10.68
C PRO A 228 -1.25 20.29 11.90
N ILE A 229 -2.12 20.87 12.71
CA ILE A 229 -3.01 20.11 13.60
C ILE A 229 -4.14 19.54 12.73
N ALA A 230 -3.99 18.27 12.34
CA ALA A 230 -4.93 17.58 11.47
C ALA A 230 -6.18 17.13 12.24
N VAL A 231 -7.35 17.53 11.75
CA VAL A 231 -8.67 17.13 12.25
C VAL A 231 -9.30 16.16 11.25
N MET A 232 -9.14 14.86 11.46
CA MET A 232 -9.67 13.83 10.55
C MET A 232 -11.08 13.41 11.00
N VAL A 233 -12.06 13.67 10.15
CA VAL A 233 -13.48 13.42 10.44
C VAL A 233 -13.91 12.08 9.82
N GLN A 234 -14.61 11.26 10.60
CA GLN A 234 -15.09 9.95 10.18
C GLN A 234 -16.61 9.87 10.42
N GLY A 235 -17.39 10.07 9.36
CA GLY A 235 -18.86 10.12 9.45
C GLY A 235 -19.54 8.76 9.61
N ASN A 236 -18.83 7.67 9.26
CA ASN A 236 -19.35 6.30 9.23
C ASN A 236 -20.70 6.22 8.52
N VAL A 237 -20.73 6.67 7.26
CA VAL A 237 -21.92 6.64 6.41
C VAL A 237 -21.82 5.42 5.49
N PRO A 238 -22.60 4.34 5.70
CA PRO A 238 -22.59 3.17 4.83
C PRO A 238 -22.95 3.50 3.38
N GLU A 239 -22.38 2.77 2.42
CA GLU A 239 -22.66 3.01 0.98
C GLU A 239 -24.13 2.79 0.62
N THR A 240 -24.78 1.79 1.21
CA THR A 240 -26.21 1.52 1.02
C THR A 240 -27.11 2.64 1.56
N GLU A 241 -26.64 3.42 2.52
CA GLU A 241 -27.39 4.52 3.14
C GLU A 241 -27.25 5.84 2.38
N LYS A 242 -26.15 6.03 1.63
CA LYS A 242 -25.95 7.21 0.76
C LYS A 242 -26.98 7.32 -0.36
N VAL A 243 -27.59 6.19 -0.75
CA VAL A 243 -28.47 6.09 -1.92
C VAL A 243 -29.96 5.97 -1.57
N GLY A 244 -30.36 5.66 -0.32
CA GLY A 244 -31.78 5.31 -0.07
C GLY A 244 -32.43 5.59 1.29
N HIS A 245 -31.70 5.83 2.39
CA HIS A 245 -32.32 5.69 3.73
C HIS A 245 -32.06 6.81 4.75
N GLN A 246 -31.03 7.65 4.58
CA GLN A 246 -30.78 8.80 5.46
C GLN A 246 -30.97 10.12 4.71
N ASN A 247 -31.51 11.12 5.40
CA ASN A 247 -31.63 12.46 4.85
C ASN A 247 -30.21 13.04 4.64
N PRO A 248 -29.83 13.44 3.41
CA PRO A 248 -28.53 14.08 3.13
C PRO A 248 -28.18 15.22 4.09
N ARG A 249 -29.20 15.95 4.57
CA ARG A 249 -29.07 16.99 5.57
C ARG A 249 -28.51 16.47 6.90
N ASP A 250 -28.94 15.32 7.36
CA ASP A 250 -28.51 14.76 8.65
C ASP A 250 -27.05 14.30 8.59
N ILE A 251 -26.65 13.72 7.45
CA ILE A 251 -25.25 13.38 7.18
C ILE A 251 -24.41 14.65 7.18
N PHE A 252 -24.83 15.69 6.45
CA PHE A 252 -24.13 16.96 6.40
C PHE A 252 -24.00 17.61 7.79
N LEU A 253 -25.09 17.66 8.57
CA LEU A 253 -25.07 18.18 9.94
C LEU A 253 -24.17 17.36 10.88
N ARG A 254 -24.10 16.03 10.70
CA ARG A 254 -23.17 15.17 11.44
C ARG A 254 -21.73 15.57 11.17
N TYR A 255 -21.36 15.74 9.89
CA TYR A 255 -20.03 16.21 9.52
C TYR A 255 -19.72 17.58 10.10
N LEU A 256 -20.64 18.56 10.02
CA LEU A 256 -20.45 19.87 10.62
C LEU A 256 -20.19 19.80 12.13
N ARG A 257 -20.98 19.01 12.87
CA ARG A 257 -20.80 18.84 14.33
C ARG A 257 -19.45 18.20 14.66
N LEU A 258 -19.12 17.07 14.03
CA LEU A 258 -17.84 16.38 14.27
C LEU A 258 -16.64 17.26 13.93
N THR A 259 -16.73 18.04 12.85
CA THR A 259 -15.66 18.95 12.45
C THR A 259 -15.49 20.09 13.44
N SER A 260 -16.60 20.72 13.85
CA SER A 260 -16.60 21.80 14.84
C SER A 260 -16.01 21.31 16.18
N ASP A 261 -16.40 20.12 16.64
CA ASP A 261 -15.86 19.50 17.85
C ASP A 261 -14.34 19.25 17.74
N GLY A 262 -13.90 18.79 16.57
CA GLY A 262 -12.49 18.55 16.26
C GLY A 262 -11.66 19.84 16.21
N VAL A 263 -12.17 20.90 15.58
CA VAL A 263 -11.48 22.20 15.51
C VAL A 263 -11.35 22.82 16.91
N ARG A 264 -12.38 22.73 17.76
CA ARG A 264 -12.27 23.16 19.17
C ARG A 264 -11.25 22.34 19.98
N GLN A 265 -11.06 21.06 19.65
CA GLN A 265 -9.96 20.26 20.24
C GLN A 265 -8.60 20.73 19.73
N ALA A 266 -8.47 21.02 18.43
CA ALA A 266 -7.24 21.49 17.82
C ALA A 266 -6.81 22.85 18.36
N GLN A 267 -7.75 23.78 18.55
CA GLN A 267 -7.49 25.07 19.18
C GLN A 267 -6.96 24.93 20.61
N ARG A 268 -7.49 23.97 21.39
CA ARG A 268 -6.97 23.68 22.73
C ARG A 268 -5.53 23.16 22.69
N ILE A 269 -5.21 22.28 21.74
CA ILE A 269 -3.82 21.81 21.53
C ILE A 269 -2.92 23.00 21.21
N ARG A 270 -3.33 23.86 20.27
CA ARG A 270 -2.59 25.08 19.89
C ARG A 270 -2.35 26.02 21.07
N GLN A 271 -3.30 26.13 22.00
CA GLN A 271 -3.16 26.96 23.20
C GLN A 271 -2.29 26.30 24.29
N SER A 272 -2.29 24.97 24.40
CA SER A 272 -1.63 24.25 25.49
C SER A 272 -0.21 23.78 25.16
N ASP A 273 0.12 23.56 23.89
CA ASP A 273 1.40 23.01 23.45
C ASP A 273 2.21 24.05 22.66
N PRO A 274 3.28 24.63 23.25
CA PRO A 274 4.13 25.61 22.58
C PRO A 274 4.74 25.11 21.27
N LEU A 275 4.94 23.79 21.11
CA LEU A 275 5.53 23.20 19.90
C LEU A 275 4.62 23.37 18.67
N TYR A 276 3.32 23.48 18.88
CA TYR A 276 2.30 23.58 17.83
C TYR A 276 1.47 24.87 17.93
N ALA A 277 1.91 25.85 18.72
CA ALA A 277 1.20 27.10 18.93
C ALA A 277 0.96 27.90 17.65
N ASN A 278 1.87 27.77 16.68
CA ASN A 278 1.78 28.41 15.36
C ASN A 278 1.34 27.43 14.25
N SER A 279 1.04 26.16 14.57
CA SER A 279 0.58 25.20 13.57
C SER A 279 -0.84 25.55 13.13
N PRO A 280 -1.12 25.54 11.81
CA PRO A 280 -2.46 25.71 11.31
C PRO A 280 -3.31 24.49 11.63
N ILE A 281 -4.60 24.70 11.81
CA ILE A 281 -5.63 23.69 11.99
C ILE A 281 -6.23 23.40 10.61
N VAL A 282 -6.09 22.15 10.16
CA VAL A 282 -6.62 21.69 8.87
C VAL A 282 -7.53 20.51 9.11
N PHE A 283 -8.78 20.60 8.66
CA PHE A 283 -9.71 19.48 8.77
C PHE A 283 -9.83 18.70 7.47
N LEU A 284 -9.96 17.38 7.58
CA LEU A 284 -10.06 16.45 6.46
C LEU A 284 -11.41 15.75 6.52
N TRP A 285 -12.18 15.86 5.44
CA TRP A 285 -13.36 15.02 5.21
C TRP A 285 -13.03 13.91 4.21
N PRO A 286 -13.54 12.68 4.43
CA PRO A 286 -13.21 11.54 3.60
C PRO A 286 -13.67 11.65 2.14
N GLU A 287 -13.21 10.71 1.32
CA GLU A 287 -13.65 10.53 -0.07
C GLU A 287 -15.17 10.37 -0.16
N THR A 288 -15.81 11.22 -0.96
CA THR A 288 -17.27 11.24 -1.17
C THR A 288 -18.02 11.19 0.16
N SER A 289 -17.63 12.09 1.07
CA SER A 289 -18.01 12.11 2.49
C SER A 289 -19.52 12.20 2.74
N PHE A 290 -20.25 12.93 1.91
CA PHE A 290 -21.71 13.08 2.02
C PHE A 290 -22.40 13.06 0.65
N PRO A 291 -23.70 12.68 0.58
CA PRO A 291 -24.48 12.72 -0.65
C PRO A 291 -24.86 14.18 -0.99
N GLY A 292 -24.22 14.73 -2.02
CA GLY A 292 -24.41 16.12 -2.46
C GLY A 292 -23.29 16.57 -3.39
N TYR A 293 -23.13 15.86 -4.51
CA TYR A 293 -22.00 16.00 -5.44
C TYR A 293 -21.82 17.45 -5.93
N ASP A 294 -22.92 18.12 -6.30
CA ASP A 294 -22.86 19.53 -6.71
C ASP A 294 -22.83 20.52 -5.53
N LEU A 295 -23.08 20.09 -4.29
CA LEU A 295 -23.26 21.03 -3.18
C LEU A 295 -21.99 21.85 -2.93
N LEU A 296 -20.82 21.21 -2.96
CA LEU A 296 -19.54 21.92 -2.77
C LEU A 296 -19.12 22.69 -4.01
N GLN A 297 -19.50 22.25 -5.21
CA GLN A 297 -19.15 22.93 -6.46
C GLN A 297 -20.01 24.19 -6.64
N ASP A 298 -21.33 24.04 -6.51
CA ASP A 298 -22.32 25.03 -6.98
C ASP A 298 -22.86 25.93 -5.87
N SER A 299 -22.64 25.60 -4.59
CA SER A 299 -23.15 26.39 -3.46
C SER A 299 -22.03 27.05 -2.66
N PRO A 300 -21.65 28.31 -3.00
CA PRO A 300 -20.80 29.14 -2.14
C PRO A 300 -21.32 29.22 -0.71
N ARG A 301 -22.66 29.23 -0.54
CA ARG A 301 -23.28 29.31 0.79
C ARG A 301 -23.03 28.05 1.62
N ALA A 302 -23.03 26.87 1.01
CA ALA A 302 -22.69 25.63 1.71
C ALA A 302 -21.23 25.65 2.18
N ARG A 303 -20.30 26.08 1.32
CA ARG A 303 -18.87 26.21 1.68
C ARG A 303 -18.66 27.22 2.80
N GLN A 304 -19.29 28.39 2.72
CA GLN A 304 -19.27 29.39 3.79
C GLN A 304 -19.84 28.85 5.10
N LEU A 305 -20.93 28.07 5.03
CA LEU A 305 -21.52 27.46 6.23
C LEU A 305 -20.57 26.44 6.87
N ILE A 306 -19.89 25.62 6.06
CA ILE A 306 -18.88 24.68 6.56
C ILE A 306 -17.80 25.44 7.33
N MET A 307 -17.24 26.49 6.72
CA MET A 307 -16.16 27.26 7.34
C MET A 307 -16.61 28.07 8.55
N ALA A 308 -17.85 28.57 8.56
CA ALA A 308 -18.43 29.25 9.72
C ALA A 308 -18.60 28.33 10.94
N TRP A 309 -18.78 27.02 10.74
CA TRP A 309 -18.84 26.03 11.84
C TRP A 309 -17.47 25.60 12.36
N THR A 310 -16.41 25.97 11.65
CA THR A 310 -15.02 25.59 11.91
C THR A 310 -14.14 26.82 12.14
N ASP A 311 -14.70 27.84 12.80
CA ASP A 311 -13.99 29.08 13.13
C ASP A 311 -12.62 28.79 13.77
N GLY A 312 -11.58 29.41 13.21
CA GLY A 312 -10.18 29.21 13.55
C GLY A 312 -9.47 28.05 12.86
N ALA A 313 -10.09 27.36 11.90
CA ALA A 313 -9.41 26.48 10.94
C ALA A 313 -8.95 27.27 9.70
N GLU A 314 -7.69 27.07 9.31
CA GLU A 314 -7.06 27.76 8.19
C GLU A 314 -7.40 27.12 6.85
N ALA A 315 -7.74 25.82 6.83
CA ALA A 315 -8.22 25.15 5.62
C ALA A 315 -9.11 23.93 5.90
N GLY A 316 -9.98 23.61 4.94
CA GLY A 316 -10.75 22.37 4.88
C GLY A 316 -10.43 21.56 3.63
N LEU A 317 -9.99 20.31 3.78
CA LEU A 317 -9.73 19.40 2.66
C LEU A 317 -10.86 18.39 2.56
N ILE A 318 -11.72 18.52 1.56
CA ILE A 318 -12.98 17.77 1.50
C ILE A 318 -13.05 16.90 0.26
N GLY A 319 -13.12 15.58 0.48
CA GLY A 319 -13.39 14.60 -0.58
C GLY A 319 -14.83 14.69 -1.08
N ALA A 320 -14.99 14.84 -2.39
CA ALA A 320 -16.28 14.99 -3.07
C ALA A 320 -16.25 14.45 -4.50
N LEU A 321 -17.44 14.12 -5.00
CA LEU A 321 -17.65 13.90 -6.43
C LEU A 321 -18.00 15.24 -7.09
N ARG A 322 -17.38 15.58 -8.22
CA ARG A 322 -17.65 16.81 -8.97
C ARG A 322 -17.87 16.50 -10.46
N GLN A 323 -18.45 17.43 -11.21
CA GLN A 323 -18.44 17.38 -12.69
C GLN A 323 -17.45 18.41 -13.25
N ASP A 324 -16.66 17.99 -14.25
CA ASP A 324 -15.81 18.93 -15.01
C ASP A 324 -16.59 19.66 -16.10
N ASP A 325 -15.97 20.66 -16.75
CA ASP A 325 -16.59 21.47 -17.80
C ASP A 325 -17.05 20.65 -19.02
N SER A 326 -16.58 19.40 -19.15
CA SER A 326 -16.99 18.44 -20.17
C SER A 326 -18.10 17.49 -19.67
N ASN A 327 -18.73 17.81 -18.55
CA ASN A 327 -19.78 17.02 -17.90
C ASN A 327 -19.33 15.60 -17.50
N ARG A 328 -18.03 15.40 -17.24
CA ARG A 328 -17.51 14.12 -16.76
C ARG A 328 -17.35 14.15 -15.26
N TYR A 329 -17.76 13.07 -14.60
CA TYR A 329 -17.57 12.90 -13.17
C TYR A 329 -16.09 12.75 -12.80
N ARG A 330 -15.70 13.36 -11.69
CA ARG A 330 -14.37 13.25 -11.11
C ARG A 330 -14.45 13.05 -9.60
N ASN A 331 -13.69 12.08 -9.12
CA ASN A 331 -13.46 11.90 -7.69
C ASN A 331 -12.36 12.88 -7.26
N SER A 332 -12.71 13.81 -6.38
CA SER A 332 -11.90 15.00 -6.14
C SER A 332 -11.72 15.31 -4.65
N VAL A 333 -10.66 16.05 -4.33
CA VAL A 333 -10.53 16.79 -3.06
C VAL A 333 -10.55 18.28 -3.38
N LEU A 334 -11.35 19.03 -2.63
CA LEU A 334 -11.37 20.49 -2.70
C LEU A 334 -10.70 21.06 -1.43
N ALA A 335 -9.82 22.04 -1.62
CA ALA A 335 -9.27 22.85 -0.54
C ALA A 335 -10.11 24.12 -0.35
N LEU A 336 -10.73 24.25 0.82
CA LEU A 336 -11.52 25.42 1.21
C LEU A 336 -10.72 26.38 2.08
N ALA A 337 -10.71 27.65 1.70
CA ALA A 337 -10.21 28.75 2.53
C ALA A 337 -11.23 29.15 3.62
N PRO A 338 -10.83 29.89 4.67
CA PRO A 338 -11.72 30.31 5.77
C PRO A 338 -12.98 31.06 5.33
N GLY A 339 -12.93 31.77 4.21
CA GLY A 339 -14.10 32.44 3.62
C GLY A 339 -15.06 31.54 2.83
N GLY A 340 -14.76 30.24 2.68
CA GLY A 340 -15.51 29.30 1.83
C GLY A 340 -15.14 29.35 0.34
N GLY A 341 -14.07 30.08 -0.01
CA GLY A 341 -13.47 30.04 -1.35
C GLY A 341 -12.79 28.69 -1.62
N ILE A 342 -12.75 28.26 -2.87
CA ILE A 342 -12.00 27.07 -3.29
C ILE A 342 -10.62 27.54 -3.73
N GLU A 343 -9.58 27.14 -2.99
CA GLU A 343 -8.18 27.52 -3.28
C GLU A 343 -7.52 26.53 -4.24
N ALA A 344 -7.90 25.25 -4.17
CA ALA A 344 -7.34 24.20 -5.01
C ALA A 344 -8.32 23.03 -5.18
N ILE A 345 -8.17 22.31 -6.29
CA ILE A 345 -8.91 21.08 -6.62
C ILE A 345 -7.93 20.03 -7.12
N TYR A 346 -8.07 18.80 -6.62
CA TYR A 346 -7.24 17.67 -6.97
C TYR A 346 -8.18 16.57 -7.43
N ASP A 347 -8.01 16.14 -8.67
CA ASP A 347 -8.76 15.04 -9.23
C ASP A 347 -7.93 13.76 -9.13
N LYS A 348 -8.55 12.66 -8.72
CA LYS A 348 -7.91 11.35 -8.60
C LYS A 348 -7.27 10.94 -9.93
N ALA A 349 -5.98 10.69 -9.92
CA ALA A 349 -5.19 10.28 -11.08
C ALA A 349 -5.22 8.76 -11.29
N ARG A 350 -5.07 7.96 -10.22
CA ARG A 350 -5.16 6.49 -10.31
C ARG A 350 -6.56 6.00 -9.97
N LEU A 351 -7.35 5.75 -11.02
CA LEU A 351 -8.71 5.24 -10.89
C LEU A 351 -8.74 3.73 -10.60
N VAL A 352 -9.71 3.29 -9.81
CA VAL A 352 -9.97 1.89 -9.50
C VAL A 352 -10.61 1.19 -10.72
N PRO A 353 -9.98 0.13 -11.27
CA PRO A 353 -10.58 -0.65 -12.35
C PRO A 353 -11.92 -1.26 -11.91
N PHE A 354 -12.93 -1.23 -12.78
CA PHE A 354 -14.29 -1.74 -12.56
C PHE A 354 -15.12 -1.04 -11.47
N GLY A 355 -14.52 -0.13 -10.69
CA GLY A 355 -15.22 0.72 -9.74
C GLY A 355 -15.42 2.13 -10.27
N GLU A 356 -14.37 2.72 -10.84
CA GLU A 356 -14.36 4.11 -11.32
C GLU A 356 -14.23 4.20 -12.83
N TYR A 357 -13.63 3.21 -13.50
CA TYR A 357 -13.57 3.17 -14.96
C TYR A 357 -13.71 1.76 -15.49
N GLN A 358 -14.23 1.65 -16.71
CA GLN A 358 -14.34 0.39 -17.44
C GLN A 358 -13.10 0.21 -18.34
N PRO A 359 -12.29 -0.85 -18.17
CA PRO A 359 -11.23 -1.17 -19.12
C PRO A 359 -11.83 -1.43 -20.51
N SER A 360 -11.37 -0.69 -21.52
CA SER A 360 -11.98 -0.64 -22.87
C SER A 360 -11.99 -1.97 -23.63
N TYR A 361 -11.11 -2.90 -23.27
CA TYR A 361 -10.97 -4.22 -23.89
C TYR A 361 -11.75 -5.33 -23.17
N ILE A 362 -12.51 -5.00 -22.12
CA ILE A 362 -13.40 -5.95 -21.45
C ILE A 362 -14.84 -5.64 -21.87
N PRO A 363 -15.54 -6.56 -22.58
CA PRO A 363 -16.85 -6.30 -23.19
C PRO A 363 -18.02 -6.31 -22.18
N LEU A 364 -17.74 -6.22 -20.88
CA LEU A 364 -18.73 -6.27 -19.81
C LEU A 364 -18.79 -4.90 -19.12
N GLN A 365 -19.88 -4.15 -19.31
CA GLN A 365 -20.08 -2.84 -18.68
C GLN A 365 -20.60 -3.04 -17.25
N ILE A 366 -19.73 -2.82 -16.25
CA ILE A 366 -20.09 -2.94 -14.83
C ILE A 366 -20.17 -1.56 -14.17
N VAL A 367 -19.43 -0.58 -14.70
CA VAL A 367 -19.35 0.78 -14.13
C VAL A 367 -20.57 1.61 -14.54
N PRO A 368 -21.34 2.15 -13.57
CA PRO A 368 -22.45 3.05 -13.86
C PRO A 368 -21.99 4.33 -14.58
N GLN A 369 -22.87 4.90 -15.41
CA GLN A 369 -22.72 6.25 -16.00
C GLN A 369 -21.43 6.49 -16.82
N GLY A 370 -20.78 5.43 -17.33
CA GLY A 370 -19.60 5.53 -18.19
C GLY A 370 -18.27 5.74 -17.46
N GLY A 371 -18.28 5.81 -16.12
CA GLY A 371 -17.08 5.97 -15.30
C GLY A 371 -16.66 7.43 -15.06
N MET A 372 -15.50 7.59 -14.41
CA MET A 372 -14.92 8.86 -14.00
C MET A 372 -13.70 9.22 -14.85
N ALA A 373 -13.40 10.51 -14.94
CA ALA A 373 -12.20 11.02 -15.60
C ALA A 373 -11.03 11.14 -14.61
N ALA A 374 -9.84 10.72 -15.06
CA ALA A 374 -8.62 10.80 -14.27
C ALA A 374 -8.06 12.24 -14.22
N GLY A 375 -7.43 12.56 -13.10
CA GLY A 375 -6.60 13.75 -12.91
C GLY A 375 -5.19 13.60 -13.49
N PRO A 376 -4.37 14.66 -13.39
CA PRO A 376 -3.07 14.75 -14.06
C PRO A 376 -1.94 13.95 -13.40
N GLY A 377 -2.09 13.52 -12.15
CA GLY A 377 -1.04 12.86 -11.35
C GLY A 377 -0.93 13.47 -9.95
N PRO A 378 0.03 13.03 -9.12
CA PRO A 378 0.36 13.67 -7.85
C PRO A 378 0.65 15.16 -8.02
N GLN A 379 0.17 15.98 -7.10
CA GLN A 379 0.36 17.43 -7.07
C GLN A 379 0.68 17.88 -5.66
N THR A 380 1.32 19.03 -5.54
CA THR A 380 1.50 19.73 -4.27
C THR A 380 0.68 21.02 -4.29
N TRP A 381 0.00 21.29 -3.17
CA TRP A 381 -0.76 22.52 -2.99
C TRP A 381 -0.04 23.47 -2.04
N HIS A 382 0.16 24.70 -2.52
CA HIS A 382 0.62 25.83 -1.74
C HIS A 382 -0.59 26.63 -1.24
N LEU A 383 -1.17 26.19 -0.13
CA LEU A 383 -2.33 26.85 0.46
C LEU A 383 -1.87 27.97 1.42
N PRO A 384 -2.54 29.13 1.47
CA PRO A 384 -2.17 30.20 2.40
C PRO A 384 -2.14 29.72 3.86
N ASN A 385 -1.03 30.00 4.57
CA ASN A 385 -0.82 29.66 5.98
C ASN A 385 -0.88 28.15 6.31
N VAL A 386 -0.78 27.27 5.32
CA VAL A 386 -0.75 25.81 5.52
C VAL A 386 0.52 25.26 4.89
N PRO A 387 1.33 24.44 5.61
CA PRO A 387 2.46 23.77 5.01
C PRO A 387 2.06 22.97 3.77
N ASP A 388 2.89 23.01 2.74
CA ASP A 388 2.59 22.40 1.44
C ASP A 388 2.07 20.96 1.59
N VAL A 389 0.93 20.68 0.97
CA VAL A 389 0.21 19.42 1.14
C VAL A 389 0.13 18.64 -0.16
N GLY A 390 0.41 17.34 -0.09
CA GLY A 390 0.13 16.39 -1.16
C GLY A 390 -1.21 15.68 -0.93
N PRO A 391 -2.29 16.03 -1.64
CA PRO A 391 -3.54 15.29 -1.57
C PRO A 391 -3.42 13.90 -2.22
N LEU A 392 -4.03 12.90 -1.60
CA LEU A 392 -4.10 11.52 -2.09
C LEU A 392 -5.50 10.94 -1.88
N ILE A 393 -6.09 10.34 -2.90
CA ILE A 393 -7.42 9.76 -2.81
C ILE A 393 -7.34 8.24 -2.83
N CYS A 394 -7.69 7.63 -1.70
CA CYS A 394 -8.01 6.21 -1.58
C CYS A 394 -6.93 5.31 -2.22
N TYR A 395 -7.27 4.68 -3.35
CA TYR A 395 -6.48 3.74 -4.12
C TYR A 395 -5.08 4.24 -4.49
N GLU A 396 -4.87 5.55 -4.64
CA GLU A 396 -3.58 6.12 -5.05
C GLU A 396 -2.43 5.78 -4.09
N VAL A 397 -2.74 5.59 -2.80
CA VAL A 397 -1.73 5.34 -1.77
C VAL A 397 -0.99 3.99 -1.92
N ILE A 398 -1.51 3.06 -2.74
CA ILE A 398 -0.86 1.77 -2.99
C ILE A 398 0.24 1.86 -4.06
N PHE A 399 0.34 2.97 -4.79
CA PHE A 399 1.27 3.13 -5.90
C PHE A 399 2.65 3.60 -5.41
N SER A 400 3.51 2.64 -5.11
CA SER A 400 4.85 2.92 -4.60
C SER A 400 5.67 3.81 -5.52
N GLY A 401 6.20 4.92 -4.98
CA GLY A 401 6.98 5.91 -5.73
C GLY A 401 6.18 6.74 -6.74
N ASP A 402 4.87 6.90 -6.53
CA ASP A 402 3.98 7.71 -7.39
C ASP A 402 2.89 8.39 -6.55
N VAL A 403 3.25 8.90 -5.36
CA VAL A 403 2.33 9.53 -4.39
C VAL A 403 2.68 10.98 -4.04
N VAL A 404 3.76 11.50 -4.62
CA VAL A 404 4.29 12.85 -4.37
C VAL A 404 4.68 13.44 -5.71
N ASP A 405 4.46 14.75 -5.89
CA ASP A 405 5.08 15.50 -6.97
C ASP A 405 6.59 15.63 -6.68
N GLU A 406 7.42 14.98 -7.50
CA GLU A 406 8.87 14.96 -7.31
C GLU A 406 9.52 16.34 -7.58
N LYS A 407 8.88 17.20 -8.38
CA LYS A 407 9.39 18.52 -8.75
C LYS A 407 9.03 19.58 -7.73
N ASP A 408 7.93 19.36 -7.02
CA ASP A 408 7.40 20.26 -6.01
C ASP A 408 6.97 19.42 -4.81
N ARG A 409 7.91 19.14 -3.90
CA ARG A 409 7.73 18.13 -2.85
C ARG A 409 6.89 18.70 -1.69
N PRO A 410 5.80 18.04 -1.26
CA PRO A 410 5.00 18.51 -0.15
C PRO A 410 5.69 18.24 1.19
N ARG A 411 5.16 18.87 2.24
CA ARG A 411 5.63 18.74 3.63
C ARG A 411 4.87 17.65 4.39
N TRP A 412 3.67 17.30 3.94
CA TRP A 412 2.83 16.23 4.50
C TRP A 412 1.81 15.73 3.46
N LEU A 413 1.21 14.56 3.72
CA LEU A 413 0.21 13.95 2.83
C LEU A 413 -1.18 13.94 3.48
N ALA A 414 -2.18 14.38 2.73
CA ALA A 414 -3.58 14.33 3.10
C ALA A 414 -4.27 13.20 2.34
N ASN A 415 -4.55 12.08 3.01
CA ASN A 415 -5.18 10.94 2.37
C ASN A 415 -6.67 10.83 2.71
N VAL A 416 -7.54 11.10 1.76
CA VAL A 416 -8.99 10.93 1.94
C VAL A 416 -9.45 9.64 1.27
N THR A 417 -10.32 8.88 1.92
CA THR A 417 -10.62 7.52 1.47
C THR A 417 -12.00 7.05 1.92
N ASN A 418 -12.50 6.02 1.26
CA ASN A 418 -13.68 5.31 1.68
C ASN A 418 -13.46 3.79 1.61
N ASP A 419 -13.11 3.19 2.74
CA ASP A 419 -12.87 1.74 2.79
C ASP A 419 -14.16 0.91 2.96
N GLY A 420 -15.34 1.54 2.87
CA GLY A 420 -16.63 0.86 2.98
C GLY A 420 -16.79 -0.24 1.93
N TRP A 421 -16.22 -0.02 0.74
CA TRP A 421 -16.17 -0.98 -0.37
C TRP A 421 -15.51 -2.32 -0.02
N PHE A 422 -14.64 -2.34 0.99
CA PHE A 422 -13.87 -3.52 1.36
C PHE A 422 -14.46 -4.29 2.54
N GLY A 423 -15.48 -3.75 3.23
CA GLY A 423 -16.06 -4.30 4.45
C GLY A 423 -15.07 -4.40 5.63
N ASP A 424 -15.52 -4.89 6.79
CA ASP A 424 -14.61 -5.20 7.91
C ASP A 424 -13.83 -6.49 7.62
N SER A 425 -12.78 -6.37 6.82
CA SER A 425 -12.03 -7.51 6.28
C SER A 425 -10.52 -7.25 6.26
N ALA A 426 -9.77 -8.11 5.55
CA ALA A 426 -8.36 -7.86 5.29
C ALA A 426 -8.11 -6.60 4.43
N GLY A 427 -9.04 -6.21 3.56
CA GLY A 427 -8.88 -5.09 2.61
C GLY A 427 -8.46 -3.77 3.25
N PRO A 428 -9.23 -3.19 4.21
CA PRO A 428 -8.85 -1.94 4.86
C PRO A 428 -7.51 -2.03 5.62
N ARG A 429 -7.16 -3.21 6.15
CA ARG A 429 -5.93 -3.44 6.91
C ARG A 429 -4.70 -3.55 5.98
N GLN A 430 -4.88 -4.14 4.81
CA GLN A 430 -3.89 -4.15 3.72
C GLN A 430 -3.69 -2.74 3.14
N HIS A 431 -4.78 -2.00 2.94
CA HIS A 431 -4.75 -0.61 2.48
C HIS A 431 -3.98 0.28 3.47
N LEU A 432 -4.26 0.16 4.77
CA LEU A 432 -3.56 0.87 5.85
C LEU A 432 -2.04 0.62 5.85
N SER A 433 -1.63 -0.62 5.56
CA SER A 433 -0.21 -0.97 5.47
C SER A 433 0.50 -0.17 4.36
N SER A 434 -0.20 0.10 3.26
CA SER A 434 0.32 0.94 2.18
C SER A 434 0.48 2.40 2.61
N VAL A 435 -0.47 2.94 3.38
CA VAL A 435 -0.41 4.30 3.95
C VAL A 435 0.83 4.46 4.83
N ARG A 436 1.07 3.49 5.73
CA ARG A 436 2.26 3.49 6.61
C ARG A 436 3.56 3.40 5.81
N LEU A 437 3.60 2.56 4.78
CA LEU A 437 4.75 2.46 3.88
C LEU A 437 5.02 3.76 3.14
N ARG A 438 3.99 4.45 2.63
CA ARG A 438 4.16 5.77 1.97
C ARG A 438 4.81 6.78 2.92
N ALA A 439 4.38 6.80 4.18
CA ALA A 439 4.95 7.70 5.18
C ALA A 439 6.47 7.50 5.35
N ILE A 440 6.92 6.24 5.37
CA ILE A 440 8.34 5.87 5.54
C ILE A 440 9.15 6.11 4.27
N GLU A 441 8.60 5.70 3.14
CA GLU A 441 9.25 5.79 1.83
C GLU A 441 9.48 7.24 1.43
N GLU A 442 8.51 8.11 1.71
CA GLU A 442 8.58 9.54 1.48
C GLU A 442 9.20 10.31 2.66
N GLY A 443 9.25 9.73 3.86
CA GLY A 443 9.69 10.45 5.05
C GLY A 443 8.75 11.61 5.40
N LEU A 444 7.48 11.53 4.98
CA LEU A 444 6.46 12.56 5.19
C LEU A 444 5.43 12.07 6.21
N PRO A 445 4.97 12.93 7.14
CA PRO A 445 3.79 12.63 7.94
C PRO A 445 2.56 12.53 7.04
N VAL A 446 1.63 11.65 7.41
CA VAL A 446 0.40 11.38 6.67
C VAL A 446 -0.79 11.47 7.61
N ALA A 447 -1.80 12.26 7.24
CA ALA A 447 -3.11 12.26 7.89
C ALA A 447 -4.14 11.63 6.96
N ARG A 448 -4.80 10.56 7.42
CA ARG A 448 -5.79 9.81 6.67
C ARG A 448 -7.18 9.94 7.30
N ALA A 449 -8.13 10.45 6.52
CA ALA A 449 -9.55 10.51 6.88
C ALA A 449 -10.36 9.50 6.06
N ALA A 450 -10.94 8.51 6.75
CA ALA A 450 -11.77 7.47 6.16
C ALA A 450 -13.25 7.66 6.50
N ASN A 451 -14.17 7.39 5.57
CA ASN A 451 -15.62 7.44 5.85
C ASN A 451 -16.06 6.25 6.71
N THR A 452 -16.07 5.05 6.11
CA THR A 452 -16.33 3.77 6.79
C THR A 452 -15.05 2.94 6.68
N GLY A 453 -14.07 3.29 7.51
CA GLY A 453 -12.71 2.78 7.40
C GLY A 453 -11.87 3.11 8.63
N ILE A 454 -10.54 3.06 8.49
CA ILE A 454 -9.62 3.41 9.56
C ILE A 454 -9.04 4.79 9.28
N SER A 455 -9.45 5.79 10.04
CA SER A 455 -8.77 7.10 10.07
C SER A 455 -7.55 7.02 10.97
N ILE A 456 -6.42 7.55 10.52
CA ILE A 456 -5.13 7.42 11.21
C ILE A 456 -4.18 8.55 10.83
N ALA A 457 -3.22 8.85 11.71
CA ALA A 457 -2.04 9.61 11.33
C ALA A 457 -0.75 8.83 11.59
N TYR A 458 0.21 8.97 10.68
CA TYR A 458 1.57 8.45 10.79
C TYR A 458 2.59 9.60 10.70
N ASP A 459 3.70 9.50 11.42
CA ASP A 459 4.88 10.34 11.17
C ASP A 459 5.72 9.83 9.98
N GLY A 460 6.80 10.53 9.62
CA GLY A 460 7.71 10.10 8.55
C GLY A 460 8.54 8.84 8.85
N PHE A 461 8.48 8.30 10.07
CA PHE A 461 9.01 6.97 10.43
C PHE A 461 7.94 5.87 10.34
N GLY A 462 6.69 6.23 10.08
CA GLY A 462 5.56 5.31 10.07
C GLY A 462 5.06 4.94 11.47
N HIS A 463 5.40 5.72 12.51
CA HIS A 463 4.84 5.54 13.85
C HIS A 463 3.38 6.01 13.87
N GLU A 464 2.49 5.19 14.43
CA GLU A 464 1.08 5.56 14.61
C GLU A 464 0.97 6.68 15.66
N LEU A 465 0.48 7.84 15.24
CA LEU A 465 0.27 8.99 16.14
C LEU A 465 -1.09 8.93 16.82
N LYS A 466 -2.14 8.66 16.03
CA LYS A 466 -3.52 8.56 16.51
C LYS A 466 -4.40 7.81 15.52
N ARG A 467 -5.40 7.08 16.02
CA ARG A 467 -6.27 6.21 15.21
C ARG A 467 -7.72 6.22 15.66
N LEU A 468 -8.62 6.12 14.68
CA LEU A 468 -10.02 5.75 14.85
C LEU A 468 -10.30 4.45 14.10
N GLY A 469 -10.90 3.49 14.79
CA GLY A 469 -11.15 2.15 14.25
C GLY A 469 -12.21 2.11 13.15
N TRP A 470 -12.25 0.99 12.42
CA TRP A 470 -13.25 0.71 11.41
C TRP A 470 -14.67 0.76 11.99
N GLY A 471 -15.64 1.28 11.22
CA GLY A 471 -17.06 1.26 11.57
C GLY A 471 -17.47 2.21 12.71
N LYS A 472 -16.59 3.12 13.15
CA LYS A 472 -16.87 4.09 14.22
C LYS A 472 -17.20 5.46 13.64
N ALA A 473 -18.19 6.17 14.16
CA ALA A 473 -18.37 7.59 13.88
C ALA A 473 -17.56 8.42 14.88
N GLY A 474 -16.84 9.45 14.43
CA GLY A 474 -16.07 10.31 15.32
C GLY A 474 -15.10 11.25 14.62
N VAL A 475 -14.24 11.88 15.39
CA VAL A 475 -13.16 12.75 14.92
C VAL A 475 -11.89 12.44 15.70
N ILE A 476 -10.75 12.38 15.02
CA ILE A 476 -9.43 12.33 15.66
C ILE A 476 -8.65 13.59 15.30
N VAL A 477 -8.03 14.17 16.33
CA VAL A 477 -7.25 15.39 16.23
C VAL A 477 -5.83 15.10 16.69
N THR A 478 -4.85 15.40 15.84
CA THR A 478 -3.44 15.18 16.14
C THR A 478 -2.57 16.23 15.46
N PRO A 479 -1.59 16.81 16.16
CA PRO A 479 -0.54 17.58 15.52
C PRO A 479 0.34 16.65 14.68
N LEU A 480 0.70 17.08 13.47
CA LEU A 480 1.66 16.38 12.62
C LEU A 480 3.07 16.93 12.85
N PRO A 481 4.08 16.07 13.09
CA PRO A 481 5.46 16.53 13.23
C PRO A 481 6.00 17.04 11.88
N ALA A 482 7.15 17.71 11.91
CA ALA A 482 7.87 18.04 10.68
C ALA A 482 8.26 16.79 9.86
N PRO A 483 8.40 16.90 8.53
CA PRO A 483 8.90 15.81 7.70
C PRO A 483 10.36 15.47 8.03
N LEU A 484 10.78 14.27 7.65
CA LEU A 484 12.17 13.84 7.70
C LEU A 484 12.94 14.37 6.48
N PRO A 485 14.28 14.38 6.54
CA PRO A 485 15.11 14.54 5.35
C PRO A 485 14.68 13.53 4.27
N GLN A 486 14.65 13.99 3.01
CA GLN A 486 14.18 13.18 1.89
C GLN A 486 14.88 11.82 1.87
N PRO A 487 14.13 10.70 2.04
CA PRO A 487 14.73 9.38 2.01
C PRO A 487 15.37 9.05 0.67
N PHE A 488 16.30 8.09 0.69
CA PHE A 488 16.99 7.65 -0.53
C PHE A 488 16.00 7.06 -1.54
N PHE A 489 14.99 6.32 -1.08
CA PHE A 489 13.91 5.84 -1.95
C PHE A 489 13.09 6.99 -2.54
N ALA A 490 12.68 7.99 -1.75
CA ALA A 490 11.95 9.16 -2.27
C ALA A 490 12.72 9.96 -3.34
N ARG A 491 14.05 9.83 -3.40
CA ARG A 491 14.89 10.54 -4.38
C ARG A 491 15.04 9.79 -5.70
N PHE A 492 15.12 8.46 -5.66
CA PHE A 492 15.41 7.63 -6.83
C PHE A 492 14.22 6.78 -7.27
N GLY A 493 13.21 6.66 -6.41
CA GLY A 493 12.01 5.87 -6.63
C GLY A 493 12.32 4.40 -6.95
N ARG A 494 11.51 3.85 -7.86
CA ARG A 494 11.51 2.43 -8.21
C ARG A 494 12.76 1.94 -8.94
N ILE A 495 13.67 2.83 -9.37
CA ILE A 495 14.93 2.39 -10.00
C ILE A 495 15.81 1.60 -9.03
N LEU A 496 15.69 1.87 -7.72
CA LEU A 496 16.46 1.17 -6.69
C LEU A 496 16.05 -0.30 -6.56
N PRO A 497 14.78 -0.64 -6.24
CA PRO A 497 14.37 -2.04 -6.20
C PRO A 497 14.47 -2.72 -7.57
N PHE A 498 14.24 -2.01 -8.67
CA PHE A 498 14.46 -2.54 -10.02
C PHE A 498 15.91 -3.01 -10.20
N SER A 499 16.88 -2.14 -9.86
CA SER A 499 18.30 -2.45 -9.97
C SER A 499 18.71 -3.63 -9.09
N LEU A 500 18.17 -3.73 -7.87
CA LEU A 500 18.39 -4.89 -6.98
C LEU A 500 17.84 -6.19 -7.58
N CYS A 501 16.68 -6.14 -8.25
CA CYS A 501 16.12 -7.29 -8.96
C CYS A 501 17.04 -7.76 -10.09
N ILE A 502 17.55 -6.83 -10.90
CA ILE A 502 18.50 -7.13 -11.99
C ILE A 502 19.80 -7.74 -11.44
N VAL A 503 20.38 -7.16 -10.38
CA VAL A 503 21.58 -7.71 -9.72
C VAL A 503 21.33 -9.13 -9.20
N SER A 504 20.17 -9.38 -8.60
CA SER A 504 19.78 -10.72 -8.16
C SER A 504 19.70 -11.71 -9.32
N MET A 505 19.02 -11.34 -10.41
CA MET A 505 18.92 -12.16 -11.62
C MET A 505 20.30 -12.45 -12.25
N LEU A 506 21.14 -11.42 -12.42
CA LEU A 506 22.49 -11.56 -12.95
C LEU A 506 23.37 -12.43 -12.04
N SER A 507 23.26 -12.28 -10.72
CA SER A 507 23.98 -13.12 -9.75
C SER A 507 23.57 -14.59 -9.89
N GLY A 508 22.28 -14.87 -10.06
CA GLY A 508 21.76 -16.21 -10.35
C GLY A 508 22.33 -16.80 -11.63
N LEU A 509 22.50 -15.99 -12.69
CA LEU A 509 23.14 -16.43 -13.93
C LEU A 509 24.66 -16.58 -13.79
N MET A 510 25.37 -15.72 -13.06
CA MET A 510 26.83 -15.79 -12.93
C MET A 510 27.31 -16.98 -12.10
N LEU A 511 26.51 -17.42 -11.12
CA LEU A 511 26.75 -18.66 -10.36
C LEU A 511 26.80 -19.93 -11.27
N GLN A 512 26.46 -19.80 -12.56
CA GLN A 512 26.60 -20.81 -13.61
C GLN A 512 28.06 -21.15 -13.97
N ARG A 513 29.03 -20.25 -13.78
CA ARG A 513 30.37 -20.34 -14.40
C ARG A 513 31.46 -21.04 -13.58
N ARG A 514 31.28 -21.28 -12.28
CA ARG A 514 32.35 -21.78 -11.38
C ARG A 514 32.64 -23.30 -11.41
N LYS A 515 32.34 -24.02 -12.50
CA LYS A 515 32.63 -25.47 -12.59
C LYS A 515 33.14 -25.96 -13.94
N SER A 516 33.75 -25.09 -14.75
CA SER A 516 34.26 -25.43 -16.09
C SER A 516 35.75 -25.15 -16.28
N GLU A 517 36.56 -25.11 -15.23
CA GLU A 517 38.03 -25.11 -15.37
C GLU A 517 38.64 -26.11 -14.38
N ASN A 518 38.75 -27.35 -14.86
CA ASN A 518 39.86 -28.23 -14.58
C ASN A 518 39.97 -29.15 -15.81
N PRO A 519 40.70 -28.75 -16.87
CA PRO A 519 41.31 -29.73 -17.74
C PRO A 519 42.42 -30.39 -16.89
N SER A 520 42.11 -31.56 -16.34
CA SER A 520 43.15 -32.53 -16.02
C SER A 520 43.85 -32.92 -17.32
N ASN A 521 45.14 -32.58 -17.44
CA ASN A 521 46.23 -33.39 -18.00
C ASN A 521 47.22 -32.53 -18.80
N SER A 522 48.37 -32.25 -18.18
CA SER A 522 49.68 -32.79 -18.61
C SER A 522 50.69 -32.57 -17.49
#